data_AF-T1CPF4-F1
#
_entry.id   AF-T1CPF4-F1
#
_cell.length_a   1.000
_cell.length_b   1.000
_cell.length_c   1.000
_cell.angle_alpha   90.00
_cell.angle_beta   90.00
_cell.angle_gamma   90.00
#
_symmetry.space_group_name_H-M   'P 1'
#
loop_
_entity.id
_entity.type
_entity.pdbx_description
1 polymer ?
#
loop_
_entity_poly.entity_id
_entity_poly.type
_entity_poly.pdbx_seq_one_letter_code
_entity_poly.pdbx_strand_id
1 'polypeptide(L)' 'MNGIVKILGIIVMLVGVLFLAVPYFMNTTSNVTLFAGLILVVLGFIAHIIINRIAGE' A
#
# COMPACT_ATOMS: atom_id res chain seq x y z
N MET A 1 8.67 -8.68 19.39
CA MET A 1 8.72 -7.38 18.70
C MET A 1 7.28 -6.91 18.50
N ASN A 2 6.94 -5.72 19.01
CA ASN A 2 5.54 -5.27 19.26
C ASN A 2 4.64 -5.51 18.04
N GLY A 3 3.54 -6.27 18.21
CA GLY A 3 2.59 -6.62 17.13
C GLY A 3 2.02 -5.42 16.36
N ILE A 4 2.16 -4.22 16.92
CA ILE A 4 1.86 -2.93 16.30
C ILE A 4 2.67 -2.71 15.00
N VAL A 5 3.96 -3.08 14.96
CA VAL A 5 4.83 -2.88 13.78
C VAL A 5 4.41 -3.81 12.63
N LYS A 6 3.95 -5.02 12.94
CA LYS A 6 3.44 -5.98 11.95
C LYS A 6 2.14 -5.51 11.31
N ILE A 7 1.26 -4.88 12.11
CA ILE A 7 -0.01 -4.30 11.65
C ILE A 7 0.24 -3.05 10.77
N LEU A 8 1.24 -2.23 11.10
CA LEU A 8 1.60 -1.05 10.33
C LEU A 8 1.88 -1.36 8.85
N GLY A 9 2.59 -2.44 8.56
CA GLY A 9 2.87 -2.83 7.17
C GLY A 9 1.60 -3.20 6.38
N ILE A 10 0.65 -3.90 7.01
CA ILE A 10 -0.66 -4.20 6.39
C ILE A 10 -1.46 -2.93 6.15
N ILE A 11 -1.46 -1.99 7.10
CA ILE A 11 -2.18 -0.72 6.96
C ILE A 11 -1.64 0.06 5.75
N VAL A 12 -0.32 0.14 5.58
CA VAL A 12 0.30 0.84 4.44
C VAL A 12 -0.11 0.20 3.10
N MET A 13 -0.15 -1.14 3.03
CA MET A 13 -0.66 -1.87 1.87
C MET A 13 -2.13 -1.52 1.56
N LEU A 14 -2.99 -1.51 2.57
CA LEU A 14 -4.42 -1.17 2.42
C LEU A 14 -4.62 0.27 1.93
N VAL A 15 -3.79 1.22 2.38
CA VAL A 15 -3.84 2.61 1.89
C VAL A 15 -3.52 2.67 0.40
N GLY A 16 -2.52 1.93 -0.07
CA GLY A 16 -2.21 1.84 -1.50
C GLY A 16 -3.36 1.28 -2.34
N VAL A 17 -4.05 0.25 -1.82
CA VAL A 17 -5.24 -0.32 -2.46
C VAL A 17 -6.39 0.69 -2.52
N LEU A 18 -6.63 1.44 -1.44
CA LEU A 18 -7.66 2.48 -1.42
C LEU A 18 -7.38 3.59 -2.44
N PHE A 19 -6.11 3.95 -2.64
CA PHE A 19 -5.72 4.96 -3.62
C PHE A 19 -6.05 4.55 -5.07
N LEU A 20 -6.11 3.24 -5.36
CA LEU A 20 -6.60 2.71 -6.64
C LEU A 20 -8.13 2.56 -6.67
N ALA A 21 -8.73 2.11 -5.57
CA ALA A 21 -10.15 1.82 -5.51
C ALA A 21 -11.02 3.08 -5.57
N VAL A 22 -10.63 4.15 -4.87
CA VAL A 22 -11.39 5.42 -4.84
C VAL A 22 -11.60 6.03 -6.24
N PRO A 23 -10.56 6.28 -7.05
CA PRO A 23 -10.75 6.85 -8.39
C PRO A 23 -11.48 5.90 -9.37
N TYR A 24 -11.47 4.59 -9.10
CA TYR A 24 -12.31 3.64 -9.83
C TYR A 24 -13.80 3.85 -9.50
N PHE A 25 -14.17 3.92 -8.22
CA PHE A 25 -15.56 4.15 -7.81
C PHE A 25 -16.09 5.56 -8.14
N MET A 26 -15.20 6.55 -8.20
CA MET A 26 -15.57 7.94 -8.56
C MET A 26 -15.64 8.19 -10.08
N ASN A 27 -15.36 7.18 -10.92
CA ASN A 27 -15.25 7.34 -12.38
C ASN A 27 -14.26 8.44 -12.82
N THR A 28 -13.27 8.75 -11.98
CA THR A 28 -12.20 9.74 -12.26
C THR A 28 -10.90 9.06 -12.68
N THR A 29 -11.00 7.81 -13.14
CA THR A 29 -9.86 6.96 -13.45
C THR A 29 -9.21 7.40 -14.76
N SER A 30 -7.95 7.81 -14.67
CA SER A 30 -7.08 8.13 -15.80
C SER A 30 -5.82 7.24 -15.76
N ASN A 31 -5.19 7.02 -16.90
CA ASN A 31 -3.94 6.26 -17.02
C ASN A 31 -2.88 6.75 -16.02
N VAL A 32 -2.83 8.07 -15.77
CA VAL A 32 -1.93 8.68 -14.77
C VAL A 32 -2.30 8.23 -13.35
N THR A 33 -3.59 8.23 -12.99
CA THR A 33 -4.06 7.81 -11.66
C THR A 33 -3.85 6.31 -11.42
N LEU A 34 -4.05 5.48 -12.45
CA LEU A 34 -3.80 4.04 -12.39
C LEU A 34 -2.30 3.77 -12.22
N PHE A 35 -1.45 4.46 -12.97
CA PHE A 35 -0.01 4.30 -12.89
C PHE A 35 0.54 4.78 -11.53
N ALA A 36 0.06 5.92 -11.03
CA ALA A 36 0.42 6.43 -9.71
C ALA A 36 -0.03 5.47 -8.59
N GLY A 37 -1.26 4.95 -8.67
CA GLY A 37 -1.78 3.97 -7.71
C GLY A 37 -1.01 2.64 -7.76
N LEU A 38 -0.62 2.18 -8.95
CA LEU A 38 0.22 0.99 -9.12
C LEU A 38 1.58 1.16 -8.44
N ILE A 39 2.25 2.30 -8.66
CA ILE A 39 3.51 2.63 -7.99
C ILE A 39 3.33 2.65 -6.46
N LEU A 40 2.25 3.26 -5.97
CA LEU A 40 1.92 3.31 -4.54
C LEU A 40 1.73 1.92 -3.93
N VAL A 41 1.04 1.02 -4.62
CA VAL A 41 0.88 -0.38 -4.18
C VAL A 41 2.22 -1.10 -4.14
N VAL A 42 3.05 -0.95 -5.17
CA VAL A 42 4.39 -1.58 -5.21
C VAL A 42 5.26 -1.06 -4.07
N LEU A 43 5.29 0.26 -3.85
CA LEU A 43 6.03 0.86 -2.74
C LEU A 43 5.49 0.43 -1.38
N GLY A 44 4.17 0.37 -1.22
CA GLY A 44 3.52 -0.10 0.00
C GLY A 44 3.81 -1.58 0.29
N PHE A 45 3.87 -2.41 -0.75
CA PHE A 45 4.25 -3.82 -0.64
C PHE A 45 5.73 -3.99 -0.27
N ILE A 46 6.63 -3.24 -0.90
CA ILE A 46 8.07 -3.23 -0.54
C ILE A 46 8.24 -2.76 0.91
N ALA A 47 7.55 -1.68 1.30
CA ALA A 47 7.57 -1.20 2.69
C ALA A 47 7.04 -2.27 3.66
N HIS A 48 5.96 -2.96 3.33
CA HIS A 48 5.45 -4.06 4.14
C HIS A 48 6.48 -5.18 4.32
N ILE A 49 7.15 -5.60 3.24
CA ILE A 49 8.21 -6.61 3.29
C ILE A 49 9.38 -6.14 4.15
N ILE A 50 9.87 -4.92 3.93
CA ILE A 50 11.02 -4.37 4.66
C ILE A 50 10.68 -4.24 6.15
N ILE A 51 9.49 -3.71 6.48
CA ILE A 51 9.02 -3.59 7.86
C ILE A 51 8.93 -4.97 8.51
N ASN A 52 8.36 -5.98 7.84
CA ASN A 52 8.30 -7.34 8.38
C ASN A 52 9.69 -7.95 8.56
N ARG A 53 10.62 -7.73 7.62
CA ARG A 53 11.99 -8.23 7.68
C ARG A 53 12.81 -7.58 8.80
N ILE A 54 12.67 -6.26 8.98
CA ILE A 54 13.31 -5.52 10.08
C ILE A 54 12.63 -5.85 11.42
N ALA A 55 11.32 -6.10 11.41
CA ALA A 55 10.53 -6.43 12.60
C ALA A 55 10.71 -7.88 13.09
N GLY A 56 11.65 -8.63 12.52
CA GLY A 56 12.17 -9.87 13.10
C GLY A 56 11.56 -11.14 12.54
N GLU A 57 11.95 -11.46 11.31
CA GLU A 57 12.31 -12.82 10.87
C GLU A 57 13.63 -12.77 10.09
#